data_AF-A0A846GG79-F1
#
_entry.id   AF-A0A846GG79-F1
#
_cell.length_a   1.000
_cell.length_b   1.000
_cell.length_c   1.000
_cell.angle_alpha   90.00
_cell.angle_beta   90.00
_cell.angle_gamma   90.00
#
_symmetry.space_group_name_H-M   'P 1'
#
loop_
_entity.id
_entity.type
_entity.pdbx_description
1 polymer ?
#
loop_
_entity_poly.entity_id
_entity_poly.type
_entity_poly.pdbx_seq_one_letter_code
_entity_poly.pdbx_strand_id
1 'polypeptide(L)'
;MFGALGVYDGFAQGEGVGRIVVDSTWHHWFNINLIGMKNATDQTNYNRYKVFVCNVACWIAPKQVQKQMYLRAIWHSQFTTKVMENYHTTNYSWTYKDTQKVLKRFVSESFRKEWLSLWYPKELLSPEKESRDGLLYAWSPYKCPHWELLEAELLQGVIKEWRPLILEIIRKKRTSVEEQELTELFEKGASQGVWNAMNRWSEVIDKQREMKENYAAKLYFSGNSTL
;
A
#
# COMPACT_ATOMS: atom_id res chain seq x y z
N MET A 1 -2.14 -33.05 12.44
CA MET A 1 -2.54 -33.19 11.02
C MET A 1 -2.10 -31.90 10.32
N PHE A 2 -1.20 -31.98 9.34
CA PHE A 2 -0.82 -30.82 8.54
C PHE A 2 -1.90 -30.63 7.46
N GLY A 3 -2.60 -29.50 7.51
CA GLY A 3 -3.46 -29.09 6.39
C GLY A 3 -2.58 -28.81 5.17
N ALA A 4 -2.90 -29.42 4.04
CA ALA A 4 -2.35 -28.98 2.77
C ALA A 4 -2.97 -27.62 2.40
N LEU A 5 -2.10 -26.62 2.23
CA LEU A 5 -2.42 -25.33 1.64
C LEU A 5 -1.82 -25.29 0.23
N GLY A 6 -2.68 -25.21 -0.78
CA GLY A 6 -2.30 -25.00 -2.17
C GLY A 6 -2.69 -23.59 -2.61
N VAL A 7 -1.82 -22.93 -3.37
CA VAL A 7 -2.11 -21.64 -4.00
C VAL A 7 -1.78 -21.70 -5.47
N TYR A 8 -2.67 -21.20 -6.31
CA TYR A 8 -2.47 -21.04 -7.75
C TYR A 8 -2.75 -19.58 -8.13
N ASP A 9 -1.75 -18.89 -8.68
CA ASP A 9 -1.90 -17.53 -9.19
C ASP A 9 -2.01 -17.52 -10.71
N GLY A 10 -3.22 -17.77 -11.23
CA GLY A 10 -3.51 -17.68 -12.65
C GLY A 10 -3.47 -16.25 -13.22
N PHE A 11 -3.35 -15.21 -12.36
CA PHE A 11 -3.12 -13.84 -12.82
C PHE A 11 -1.66 -13.61 -13.27
N ALA A 12 -0.70 -14.33 -12.68
CA ALA A 12 0.71 -14.18 -13.04
C ALA A 12 1.01 -14.67 -14.47
N GLN A 13 0.20 -15.59 -14.99
CA GLN A 13 0.36 -16.20 -16.31
C GLN A 13 -0.33 -15.43 -17.44
N GLY A 14 -0.96 -14.28 -17.15
CA GLY A 14 -1.53 -13.38 -18.18
C GLY A 14 -2.90 -13.79 -18.73
N GLU A 15 -3.39 -14.98 -18.39
CA GLU A 15 -4.63 -15.55 -18.96
C GLU A 15 -5.91 -15.19 -18.17
N GLY A 16 -5.81 -14.43 -17.08
CA GLY A 16 -6.99 -13.95 -16.35
C GLY A 16 -7.82 -15.06 -15.68
N VAL A 17 -7.26 -16.26 -15.52
CA VAL A 17 -7.92 -17.46 -14.98
C VAL A 17 -8.31 -17.33 -13.49
N GLY A 18 -7.84 -16.27 -12.82
CA GLY A 18 -8.10 -15.99 -11.41
C GLY A 18 -7.06 -16.63 -10.49
N ARG A 19 -7.23 -16.44 -9.17
CA ARG A 19 -6.39 -17.09 -8.15
C ARG A 19 -7.21 -18.14 -7.41
N ILE A 20 -6.59 -19.28 -7.11
CA ILE A 20 -7.22 -20.37 -6.36
C ILE A 20 -6.42 -20.58 -5.08
N VAL A 21 -7.10 -20.61 -3.94
CA VAL A 21 -6.55 -21.14 -2.69
C VAL A 21 -7.31 -22.43 -2.38
N VAL A 22 -6.58 -23.52 -2.20
CA VAL A 22 -7.12 -24.78 -1.70
C VAL A 22 -6.60 -24.97 -0.29
N ASP A 23 -7.51 -25.09 0.66
CA ASP A 23 -7.16 -25.43 2.02
C ASP A 23 -7.97 -26.66 2.43
N SER A 24 -7.27 -27.77 2.69
CA SER A 24 -7.87 -29.06 3.09
C SER A 24 -8.64 -28.99 4.42
N THR A 25 -8.59 -27.87 5.11
CA THR A 25 -9.20 -27.69 6.43
C THR A 25 -10.27 -26.60 6.46
N TRP A 26 -10.64 -25.98 5.34
CA TRP A 26 -11.62 -24.88 5.30
C TRP A 26 -12.92 -25.18 6.09
N HIS A 27 -13.46 -26.39 5.95
CA HIS A 27 -14.67 -26.85 6.65
C HIS A 27 -14.49 -27.09 8.16
N HIS A 28 -13.24 -27.32 8.62
CA HIS A 28 -12.89 -27.53 10.02
C HIS A 28 -12.63 -26.20 10.78
N TRP A 29 -12.35 -25.10 10.06
CA TRP A 29 -11.98 -23.83 10.70
C TRP A 29 -13.18 -22.95 11.00
N PHE A 30 -14.22 -22.92 10.16
CA PHE A 30 -15.23 -21.86 10.24
C PHE A 30 -16.23 -21.97 11.40
N ASN A 31 -16.51 -23.16 11.94
CA ASN A 31 -17.54 -23.30 12.99
C ASN A 31 -17.01 -23.70 14.38
N ILE A 32 -16.08 -24.63 14.49
CA ILE A 32 -15.72 -25.21 15.80
C ILE A 32 -14.61 -24.42 16.52
N ASN A 33 -13.63 -23.92 15.77
CA ASN A 33 -12.45 -23.29 16.36
C ASN A 33 -12.58 -21.77 16.58
N LEU A 34 -13.44 -21.07 15.83
CA LEU A 34 -13.57 -19.61 15.94
C LEU A 34 -14.25 -19.16 17.22
N ILE A 35 -15.27 -19.88 17.69
CA ILE A 35 -15.97 -19.54 18.93
C ILE A 35 -15.02 -19.74 20.12
N GLY A 36 -14.28 -20.85 20.15
CA GLY A 36 -13.28 -21.13 21.19
C GLY A 36 -12.15 -20.09 21.21
N MET A 37 -11.59 -19.75 20.03
CA MET A 37 -10.54 -18.75 19.92
C MET A 37 -11.03 -17.33 20.24
N LYS A 38 -12.25 -16.96 19.82
CA LYS A 38 -12.86 -15.66 20.10
C LYS A 38 -13.21 -15.48 21.58
N ASN A 39 -13.52 -16.56 22.30
CA ASN A 39 -13.86 -16.51 23.72
C ASN A 39 -12.67 -16.79 24.65
N ALA A 40 -11.51 -17.16 24.09
CA ALA A 40 -10.30 -17.38 24.87
C ALA A 40 -9.81 -16.08 25.54
N THR A 41 -9.24 -16.16 26.74
CA THR A 41 -8.62 -14.99 27.40
C THR A 41 -7.50 -14.40 26.54
N ASP A 42 -6.72 -15.25 25.87
CA ASP A 42 -5.72 -14.85 24.89
C ASP A 42 -6.30 -14.86 23.45
N GLN A 43 -6.39 -13.67 22.86
CA GLN A 43 -6.90 -13.46 21.50
C GLN A 43 -5.82 -13.52 20.41
N THR A 44 -4.57 -13.86 20.75
CA THR A 44 -3.44 -13.84 19.81
C THR A 44 -3.71 -14.71 18.58
N ASN A 45 -4.16 -15.95 18.78
CA ASN A 45 -4.46 -16.86 17.67
C ASN A 45 -5.68 -16.42 16.86
N TYR A 46 -6.71 -15.89 17.52
CA TYR A 46 -7.88 -15.33 16.85
C TYR A 46 -7.51 -14.16 15.94
N ASN A 47 -6.65 -13.26 16.42
CA ASN A 47 -6.18 -12.10 15.65
C ASN A 47 -5.31 -12.53 14.45
N ARG A 48 -4.41 -13.50 14.63
CA ARG A 48 -3.63 -14.07 13.52
C ARG A 48 -4.52 -14.70 12.46
N TYR A 49 -5.56 -15.44 12.88
CA TYR A 49 -6.49 -16.04 11.96
C TYR A 49 -7.31 -15.02 11.17
N LYS A 50 -7.84 -13.98 11.84
CA LYS A 50 -8.53 -12.88 11.13
C LYS A 50 -7.65 -12.27 10.04
N VAL A 51 -6.39 -11.98 10.37
CA VAL A 51 -5.43 -11.42 9.40
C VAL A 51 -5.19 -12.40 8.24
N PHE A 52 -5.06 -13.69 8.52
CA PHE A 52 -4.92 -14.73 7.49
C PHE A 52 -6.12 -14.76 6.53
N VAL A 53 -7.35 -14.84 7.05
CA VAL A 53 -8.56 -14.87 6.21
C VAL A 53 -8.73 -13.59 5.40
N CYS A 54 -8.49 -12.43 6.02
CA CYS A 54 -8.52 -11.16 5.31
C CYS A 54 -7.50 -11.16 4.17
N ASN A 55 -6.24 -11.55 4.42
CA ASN A 55 -5.20 -11.63 3.40
C ASN A 55 -5.57 -12.59 2.26
N VAL A 56 -6.17 -13.75 2.57
CA VAL A 56 -6.64 -14.71 1.55
C VAL A 56 -7.75 -14.12 0.71
N ALA A 57 -8.81 -13.58 1.31
CA ALA A 57 -9.94 -12.98 0.60
C ALA A 57 -9.50 -11.84 -0.33
N CYS A 58 -8.55 -11.07 0.16
CA CYS A 58 -7.89 -9.99 -0.54
C CYS A 58 -7.03 -10.46 -1.71
N TRP A 59 -6.25 -11.53 -1.51
CA TRP A 59 -5.43 -12.13 -2.55
C TRP A 59 -6.31 -12.75 -3.66
N ILE A 60 -7.36 -13.49 -3.33
CA ILE A 60 -8.22 -14.11 -4.37
C ILE A 60 -9.07 -13.11 -5.15
N ALA A 61 -9.33 -11.92 -4.58
CA ALA A 61 -10.19 -10.92 -5.20
C ALA A 61 -9.63 -10.45 -6.56
N PRO A 62 -10.47 -10.23 -7.58
CA PRO A 62 -10.06 -9.56 -8.81
C PRO A 62 -9.47 -8.19 -8.53
N LYS A 63 -8.55 -7.70 -9.38
CA LYS A 63 -7.87 -6.40 -9.17
C LYS A 63 -8.83 -5.23 -9.00
N GLN A 64 -9.94 -5.22 -9.74
CA GLN A 64 -10.99 -4.21 -9.62
C GLN A 64 -11.63 -4.23 -8.23
N VAL A 65 -11.92 -5.43 -7.71
CA VAL A 65 -12.45 -5.61 -6.35
C VAL A 65 -11.41 -5.20 -5.32
N GLN A 66 -10.13 -5.53 -5.52
CA GLN A 66 -9.06 -5.09 -4.63
C GLN A 66 -8.95 -3.56 -4.55
N LYS A 67 -9.12 -2.84 -5.67
CA LYS A 67 -9.18 -1.36 -5.67
C LYS A 67 -10.33 -0.84 -4.80
N GLN A 68 -11.52 -1.45 -4.92
CA GLN A 68 -12.66 -1.10 -4.08
C GLN A 68 -12.43 -1.41 -2.60
N MET A 69 -11.82 -2.56 -2.29
CA MET A 69 -11.43 -2.90 -0.91
C MET A 69 -10.45 -1.86 -0.34
N TYR A 70 -9.48 -1.42 -1.13
CA TYR A 70 -8.52 -0.41 -0.71
C TYR A 70 -9.19 0.93 -0.44
N LEU A 71 -10.03 1.39 -1.37
CA LEU A 71 -10.83 2.61 -1.21
C LEU A 71 -11.64 2.55 0.09
N ARG A 72 -12.40 1.46 0.32
CA ARG A 72 -13.23 1.29 1.51
C ARG A 72 -12.40 1.23 2.80
N ALA A 73 -11.21 0.63 2.76
CA ALA A 73 -10.29 0.60 3.90
C ALA A 73 -9.79 2.00 4.25
N ILE A 74 -9.38 2.80 3.25
CA ILE A 74 -8.97 4.19 3.47
C ILE A 74 -10.16 5.01 3.97
N TRP A 75 -11.34 4.86 3.36
CA TRP A 75 -12.55 5.56 3.77
C TRP A 75 -12.88 5.29 5.23
N HIS A 76 -12.96 4.02 5.62
CA HIS A 76 -13.22 3.63 7.00
C HIS A 76 -12.19 4.20 7.99
N SER A 77 -10.91 4.25 7.58
CA SER A 77 -9.85 4.78 8.45
C SER A 77 -10.00 6.28 8.76
N GLN A 78 -10.71 7.04 7.92
CA GLN A 78 -10.93 8.47 8.14
C GLN A 78 -11.84 8.77 9.33
N PHE A 79 -12.75 7.84 9.67
CA PHE A 79 -13.76 8.04 10.71
C PHE A 79 -13.34 7.51 12.09
N THR A 80 -12.05 7.24 12.28
CA THR A 80 -11.55 7.00 13.64
C THR A 80 -11.43 8.32 14.39
N THR A 81 -11.70 8.32 15.70
CA THR A 81 -11.67 9.53 16.54
C THR A 81 -10.42 10.37 16.31
N LYS A 82 -9.26 9.71 16.25
CA LYS A 82 -7.97 10.37 16.05
C LYS A 82 -7.85 11.06 14.69
N VAL A 83 -8.29 10.41 13.61
CA VAL A 83 -8.20 11.01 12.26
C VAL A 83 -9.20 12.15 12.12
N MET A 84 -10.40 12.00 12.70
CA MET A 84 -11.43 13.03 12.76
C MET A 84 -10.97 14.30 13.50
N GLU A 85 -10.32 14.15 14.65
CA GLU A 85 -9.74 15.28 15.40
C GLU A 85 -8.76 16.10 14.54
N ASN A 86 -7.96 15.42 13.71
CA ASN A 86 -6.98 16.09 12.85
C ASN A 86 -7.60 16.86 11.68
N TYR A 87 -8.82 16.55 11.24
CA TYR A 87 -9.48 17.29 10.15
C TYR A 87 -9.75 18.76 10.50
N HIS A 88 -9.88 19.05 11.80
CA HIS A 88 -10.01 20.41 12.32
C HIS A 88 -8.69 21.19 12.29
N THR A 89 -7.56 20.50 12.16
CA THR A 89 -6.25 21.15 12.02
C THR A 89 -6.00 21.50 10.55
N THR A 90 -5.31 22.62 10.27
CA THR A 90 -4.92 22.97 8.89
C THR A 90 -3.82 22.07 8.33
N ASN A 91 -3.27 21.14 9.12
CA ASN A 91 -2.05 20.41 8.80
C ASN A 91 -2.32 18.99 8.26
N TYR A 92 -2.33 18.86 6.93
CA TYR A 92 -2.52 17.61 6.18
C TYR A 92 -1.51 16.50 6.50
N SER A 93 -0.30 16.87 6.98
CA SER A 93 0.78 15.92 7.22
C SER A 93 0.50 14.98 8.40
N TRP A 94 -0.39 15.38 9.32
CA TRP A 94 -0.80 14.54 10.45
C TRP A 94 -1.91 13.57 10.06
N THR A 95 -2.85 14.02 9.22
CA THR A 95 -4.01 13.22 8.80
C THR A 95 -3.60 11.96 8.03
N TYR A 96 -2.60 12.03 7.14
CA TYR A 96 -2.13 10.82 6.43
C TYR A 96 -1.36 9.87 7.35
N LYS A 97 -0.52 10.38 8.26
CA LYS A 97 0.23 9.51 9.21
C LYS A 97 -0.72 8.75 10.11
N ASP A 98 -1.78 9.40 10.58
CA ASP A 98 -2.79 8.75 11.38
C ASP A 98 -3.67 7.80 10.57
N THR A 99 -4.03 8.15 9.33
CA THR A 99 -4.65 7.22 8.37
C THR A 99 -3.80 5.97 8.18
N GLN A 100 -2.49 6.13 7.89
CA GLN A 100 -1.56 5.03 7.69
C GLN A 100 -1.43 4.17 8.97
N LYS A 101 -1.41 4.81 10.15
CA LYS A 101 -1.39 4.11 11.45
C LYS A 101 -2.66 3.30 11.66
N VAL A 102 -3.82 3.80 11.24
CA VAL A 102 -5.09 3.08 11.31
C VAL A 102 -5.09 1.92 10.33
N LEU A 103 -4.69 2.11 9.07
CA LEU A 103 -4.58 1.05 8.07
C LEU A 103 -3.64 -0.08 8.55
N LYS A 104 -2.50 0.27 9.15
CA LYS A 104 -1.53 -0.68 9.74
C LYS A 104 -2.13 -1.60 10.81
N ARG A 105 -3.26 -1.25 11.43
CA ARG A 105 -3.93 -2.09 12.44
C ARG A 105 -4.78 -3.20 11.83
N PHE A 106 -5.28 -2.99 10.62
CA PHE A 106 -6.24 -3.90 9.98
C PHE A 106 -5.66 -4.61 8.76
N VAL A 107 -4.58 -4.06 8.20
CA VAL A 107 -4.01 -4.52 6.94
C VAL A 107 -2.51 -4.74 7.07
N SER A 108 -2.08 -5.96 6.72
CA SER A 108 -0.67 -6.36 6.71
C SER A 108 0.15 -5.52 5.72
N GLU A 109 1.44 -5.35 5.98
CA GLU A 109 2.32 -4.55 5.12
C GLU A 109 2.37 -5.11 3.69
N SER A 110 2.54 -6.43 3.54
CA SER A 110 2.56 -7.09 2.22
C SER A 110 1.30 -6.78 1.42
N PHE A 111 0.14 -6.74 2.08
CA PHE A 111 -1.10 -6.46 1.39
C PHE A 111 -1.30 -4.99 1.03
N ARG A 112 -0.82 -4.06 1.88
CA ARG A 112 -0.77 -2.64 1.49
C ARG A 112 0.12 -2.44 0.27
N LYS A 113 1.27 -3.12 0.18
CA LYS A 113 2.14 -3.08 -1.01
C LYS A 113 1.43 -3.61 -2.27
N GLU A 114 0.70 -4.72 -2.16
CA GLU A 114 -0.12 -5.25 -3.26
C GLU A 114 -1.16 -4.23 -3.71
N TRP A 115 -1.88 -3.59 -2.78
CA TRP A 115 -2.84 -2.53 -3.10
C TRP A 115 -2.21 -1.32 -3.77
N LEU A 116 -1.08 -0.85 -3.24
CA LEU A 116 -0.33 0.25 -3.86
C LEU A 116 0.09 -0.12 -5.29
N SER A 117 0.46 -1.38 -5.52
CA SER A 117 0.86 -1.85 -6.86
C SER A 117 -0.24 -1.74 -7.92
N LEU A 118 -1.50 -1.60 -7.51
CA LEU A 118 -2.63 -1.37 -8.42
C LEU A 118 -2.66 0.06 -8.99
N TRP A 119 -1.88 0.98 -8.41
CA TRP A 119 -1.88 2.41 -8.75
C TRP A 119 -0.58 2.87 -9.40
N TYR A 120 0.51 2.14 -9.20
CA TYR A 120 1.81 2.47 -9.76
C TYR A 120 2.14 1.61 -10.98
N PRO A 121 2.87 2.15 -11.97
CA PRO A 121 3.37 1.37 -13.10
C PRO A 121 4.20 0.18 -12.63
N LYS A 122 4.05 -1.00 -13.24
CA LYS A 122 4.78 -2.21 -12.83
C LYS A 122 6.29 -2.05 -12.98
N GLU A 123 6.69 -1.28 -13.98
CA GLU A 123 8.07 -0.93 -14.32
C GLU A 123 8.77 -0.27 -13.13
N LEU A 124 8.03 0.55 -12.37
CA LEU A 124 8.52 1.21 -11.17
C LEU A 124 8.74 0.21 -10.01
N LEU A 125 7.86 -0.77 -9.89
CA LEU A 125 7.78 -1.67 -8.71
C LEU A 125 8.62 -2.93 -8.88
N SER A 126 9.08 -3.23 -10.09
CA SER A 126 9.80 -4.45 -10.44
C SER A 126 11.00 -4.13 -11.35
N PRO A 127 12.04 -3.45 -10.84
CA PRO A 127 13.20 -3.05 -11.64
C PRO A 127 14.08 -4.24 -12.09
N GLU A 128 13.72 -5.48 -11.73
CA GLU A 128 14.55 -6.68 -11.87
C GLU A 128 14.65 -7.23 -13.30
N LYS A 129 13.82 -6.79 -14.26
CA LYS A 129 13.85 -7.38 -15.62
C LYS A 129 14.96 -6.88 -16.55
N GLU A 130 15.72 -5.85 -16.19
CA GLU A 130 16.77 -5.30 -17.07
C GLU A 130 18.21 -5.81 -16.81
N SER A 131 18.48 -6.59 -15.76
CA SER A 131 19.85 -7.10 -15.54
C SER A 131 20.05 -8.52 -16.08
N ARG A 132 19.98 -8.69 -17.41
CA ARG A 132 20.49 -9.93 -18.04
C ARG A 132 22.02 -9.94 -18.21
N ASP A 133 22.68 -8.80 -18.05
CA ASP A 133 24.11 -8.66 -18.38
C ASP A 133 25.09 -9.01 -17.24
N GLY A 134 24.63 -9.63 -16.15
CA GLY A 134 25.49 -10.35 -15.20
C GLY A 134 26.57 -9.55 -14.46
N LEU A 135 26.76 -8.27 -14.78
CA LEU A 135 27.79 -7.40 -14.24
C LEU A 135 27.14 -6.36 -13.34
N LEU A 136 27.24 -6.64 -12.03
CA LEU A 136 27.23 -5.68 -10.92
C LEU A 136 26.11 -4.63 -10.97
N TYR A 137 24.98 -4.89 -10.30
CA TYR A 137 24.27 -3.98 -9.36
C TYR A 137 22.95 -4.65 -8.94
N ALA A 138 23.06 -5.75 -8.19
CA ALA A 138 21.92 -6.58 -7.80
C ALA A 138 20.93 -5.86 -6.86
N TRP A 139 21.35 -4.89 -6.07
CA TRP A 139 20.46 -4.11 -5.20
C TRP A 139 20.99 -2.69 -5.10
N SER A 140 20.79 -1.91 -6.16
CA SER A 140 20.92 -0.47 -6.05
C SER A 140 19.67 0.04 -5.32
N PRO A 141 19.77 0.60 -4.09
CA PRO A 141 18.65 1.26 -3.42
C PRO A 141 18.09 2.45 -4.22
N TYR A 142 18.66 2.73 -5.40
CA TYR A 142 18.36 3.82 -6.31
C TYR A 142 17.40 3.42 -7.45
N LYS A 143 16.97 2.15 -7.57
CA LYS A 143 16.10 1.71 -8.69
C LYS A 143 14.60 1.78 -8.42
N CYS A 144 14.15 1.67 -7.17
CA CYS A 144 12.74 1.72 -6.81
C CYS A 144 12.51 2.73 -5.68
N PRO A 145 11.48 3.59 -5.77
CA PRO A 145 11.09 4.43 -4.65
C PRO A 145 10.73 3.58 -3.43
N HIS A 146 11.01 4.10 -2.24
CA HIS A 146 10.62 3.47 -0.99
C HIS A 146 9.09 3.37 -0.92
N TRP A 147 8.55 2.22 -0.51
CA TRP A 147 7.10 1.98 -0.46
C TRP A 147 6.35 3.01 0.39
N GLU A 148 7.00 3.49 1.45
CA GLU A 148 6.48 4.50 2.37
C GLU A 148 6.34 5.86 1.70
N LEU A 149 7.21 6.22 0.74
CA LEU A 149 7.03 7.42 -0.06
C LEU A 149 5.80 7.28 -0.95
N LEU A 150 5.69 6.15 -1.65
CA LEU A 150 4.54 5.85 -2.52
C LEU A 150 3.23 5.89 -1.72
N GLU A 151 3.17 5.19 -0.61
CA GLU A 151 2.00 5.15 0.29
C GLU A 151 1.66 6.55 0.81
N ALA A 152 2.66 7.31 1.27
CA ALA A 152 2.45 8.63 1.82
C ALA A 152 1.89 9.60 0.77
N GLU A 153 2.44 9.64 -0.44
CA GLU A 153 1.97 10.55 -1.48
C GLU A 153 0.58 10.17 -2.00
N LEU A 154 0.31 8.88 -2.19
CA LEU A 154 -1.02 8.41 -2.58
C LEU A 154 -2.07 8.78 -1.53
N LEU A 155 -1.81 8.48 -0.24
CA LEU A 155 -2.73 8.82 0.84
C LEU A 155 -2.92 10.33 1.00
N GLN A 156 -1.85 11.13 0.86
CA GLN A 156 -1.96 12.59 0.91
C GLN A 156 -2.86 13.13 -0.21
N GLY A 157 -2.71 12.61 -1.43
CA GLY A 157 -3.56 12.98 -2.56
C GLY A 157 -5.03 12.63 -2.32
N VAL A 158 -5.32 11.40 -1.88
CA VAL A 158 -6.68 10.96 -1.56
C VAL A 158 -7.31 11.80 -0.44
N ILE A 159 -6.60 12.01 0.68
CA ILE A 159 -7.11 12.78 1.82
C ILE A 159 -7.37 14.23 1.43
N LYS A 160 -6.52 14.82 0.56
CA LYS A 160 -6.70 16.18 0.07
C LYS A 160 -8.02 16.33 -0.71
N GLU A 161 -8.32 15.39 -1.61
CA GLU A 161 -9.55 15.41 -2.40
C GLU A 161 -10.79 15.04 -1.58
N TRP A 162 -10.68 14.16 -0.58
CA TRP A 162 -11.79 13.79 0.30
C TRP A 162 -12.10 14.82 1.39
N ARG A 163 -11.15 15.68 1.75
CA ARG A 163 -11.32 16.62 2.86
C ARG A 163 -12.57 17.50 2.73
N PRO A 164 -12.87 18.14 1.59
CA PRO A 164 -14.07 18.97 1.45
C PRO A 164 -15.34 18.17 1.75
N LEU A 165 -15.44 16.95 1.22
CA LEU A 165 -16.56 16.04 1.44
C LEU A 165 -16.66 15.63 2.92
N ILE A 166 -15.55 15.27 3.56
CA ILE A 166 -15.56 14.89 4.98
C ILE A 166 -15.98 16.06 5.88
N LEU A 167 -15.47 17.26 5.62
CA LEU A 167 -15.89 18.47 6.33
C LEU A 167 -17.38 18.78 6.11
N GLU A 168 -17.89 18.56 4.89
CA GLU A 168 -19.31 18.69 4.60
C GLU A 168 -20.14 17.67 5.38
N ILE A 169 -19.73 16.41 5.43
CA ILE A 169 -20.40 15.35 6.20
C ILE A 169 -20.48 15.74 7.68
N ILE A 170 -19.37 16.20 8.26
CA ILE A 170 -19.31 16.66 9.65
C ILE A 170 -20.25 17.85 9.87
N ARG A 171 -20.18 18.86 9.01
CA ARG A 171 -20.93 20.12 9.17
C ARG A 171 -22.44 19.94 8.94
N LYS A 172 -22.82 19.19 7.92
CA LYS A 172 -24.22 18.97 7.52
C LYS A 172 -24.84 17.73 8.17
N LYS A 173 -24.07 16.97 8.96
CA LYS A 173 -24.48 15.68 9.53
C LYS A 173 -25.03 14.72 8.47
N ARG A 174 -24.39 14.69 7.30
CA ARG A 174 -24.77 13.80 6.19
C ARG A 174 -24.61 12.35 6.66
N THR A 175 -25.63 11.52 6.47
CA THR A 175 -25.65 10.13 6.97
C THR A 175 -25.19 9.11 5.93
N SER A 176 -25.18 9.47 4.64
CA SER A 176 -24.75 8.59 3.55
C SER A 176 -23.97 9.36 2.49
N VAL A 177 -23.03 8.68 1.83
CA VAL A 177 -22.30 9.21 0.67
C VAL A 177 -22.46 8.22 -0.47
N GLU A 178 -22.70 8.74 -1.67
CA GLU A 178 -22.80 7.89 -2.86
C GLU A 178 -21.44 7.25 -3.17
N GLU A 179 -21.43 5.95 -3.47
CA GLU A 179 -20.19 5.21 -3.74
C GLU A 179 -19.46 5.75 -4.97
N GLN A 180 -20.20 6.24 -5.96
CA GLN A 180 -19.64 6.87 -7.16
C GLN A 180 -18.87 8.16 -6.81
N GLU A 181 -19.45 9.05 -6.00
CA GLU A 181 -18.82 10.29 -5.54
C GLU A 181 -17.49 9.99 -4.81
N LEU A 182 -17.49 8.97 -3.94
CA LEU A 182 -16.28 8.53 -3.25
C LEU A 182 -15.21 8.00 -4.21
N THR A 183 -15.63 7.22 -5.20
CA THR A 183 -14.73 6.61 -6.20
C THR A 183 -14.09 7.67 -7.07
N GLU A 184 -14.85 8.63 -7.57
CA GLU A 184 -14.33 9.73 -8.40
C GLU A 184 -13.30 10.58 -7.65
N LEU A 185 -13.61 10.97 -6.40
CA LEU A 185 -12.67 11.72 -5.57
C LEU A 185 -11.42 10.89 -5.22
N PHE A 186 -11.60 9.59 -4.98
CA PHE A 186 -10.49 8.68 -4.70
C PHE A 186 -9.56 8.59 -5.91
N GLU A 187 -10.09 8.32 -7.11
CA GLU A 187 -9.30 8.18 -8.32
C GLU A 187 -8.55 9.47 -8.66
N LYS A 188 -9.20 10.61 -8.52
CA LYS A 188 -8.57 11.92 -8.68
C LYS A 188 -7.42 12.12 -7.69
N GLY A 189 -7.67 11.86 -6.40
CA GLY A 189 -6.66 12.02 -5.36
C GLY A 189 -5.50 11.04 -5.48
N ALA A 190 -5.80 9.78 -5.81
CA ALA A 190 -4.79 8.75 -6.04
C ALA A 190 -3.92 9.10 -7.25
N SER A 191 -4.52 9.57 -8.36
CA SER A 191 -3.78 10.01 -9.55
C SER A 191 -2.81 11.16 -9.24
N GLN A 192 -3.27 12.16 -8.48
CA GLN A 192 -2.42 13.26 -8.03
C GLN A 192 -1.29 12.77 -7.11
N GLY A 193 -1.59 11.85 -6.19
CA GLY A 193 -0.60 11.27 -5.30
C GLY A 193 0.46 10.44 -6.03
N VAL A 194 0.05 9.65 -7.03
CA VAL A 194 0.98 8.93 -7.91
C VAL A 194 1.89 9.90 -8.64
N TRP A 195 1.35 10.95 -9.25
CA TRP A 195 2.14 11.97 -9.94
C TRP A 195 3.13 12.67 -9.01
N ASN A 196 2.71 13.07 -7.80
CA ASN A 196 3.59 13.67 -6.80
C ASN A 196 4.73 12.72 -6.39
N ALA A 197 4.42 11.43 -6.20
CA ALA A 197 5.42 10.42 -5.87
C ALA A 197 6.47 10.30 -6.97
N MET A 198 6.04 10.33 -8.24
CA MET A 198 6.95 10.19 -9.39
C MET A 198 7.88 11.39 -9.51
N ASN A 199 7.36 12.60 -9.33
CA ASN A 199 8.19 13.81 -9.37
C ASN A 199 9.20 13.85 -8.22
N ARG A 200 8.77 13.57 -6.99
CA ARG A 200 9.67 13.51 -5.84
C ARG A 200 10.75 12.45 -6.03
N TRP A 201 10.38 11.30 -6.59
CA TRP A 201 11.35 10.25 -6.89
C TRP A 201 12.35 10.69 -7.97
N SER A 202 11.89 11.37 -9.02
CA SER A 202 12.76 11.93 -10.05
C SER A 202 13.77 12.91 -9.46
N GLU A 203 13.33 13.83 -8.59
CA GLU A 203 14.21 14.77 -7.90
C GLU A 203 15.28 14.07 -7.04
N VAL A 204 14.92 12.94 -6.41
CA VAL A 204 15.87 12.13 -5.62
C VAL A 204 16.91 11.48 -6.54
N ILE A 205 16.50 10.95 -7.69
CA ILE A 205 17.42 10.38 -8.69
C ILE A 205 18.40 11.44 -9.19
N ASP A 206 17.90 12.63 -9.54
CA ASP A 206 18.72 13.71 -10.09
C ASP A 206 19.77 14.19 -9.07
N LYS A 207 19.36 14.42 -7.82
CA LYS A 207 20.30 14.77 -6.73
C LYS A 207 21.35 13.69 -6.49
N GLN A 208 20.97 12.42 -6.61
CA GLN A 208 21.92 11.31 -6.45
C GLN A 208 22.91 11.23 -7.61
N ARG A 209 22.47 11.52 -8.84
CA ARG A 209 23.36 11.60 -10.01
C ARG A 209 24.40 12.70 -9.80
N GLU A 210 23.95 13.89 -9.41
CA GLU A 210 24.83 15.02 -9.11
C GLU A 210 25.85 14.70 -8.01
N MET A 211 25.41 14.04 -6.92
CA MET A 211 26.33 13.62 -5.84
C MET A 211 27.39 12.63 -6.33
N LYS A 212 27.04 11.68 -7.21
CA LYS A 212 27.99 10.72 -7.78
C LYS A 212 29.01 11.40 -8.67
N GLU A 213 28.57 12.32 -9.53
CA GLU A 213 29.44 13.12 -10.40
C GLU A 213 30.42 13.96 -9.57
N ASN A 214 29.92 14.63 -8.54
CA ASN A 214 30.74 15.42 -7.61
C ASN A 214 31.77 14.55 -6.85
N TYR A 215 31.40 13.35 -6.44
CA TYR A 215 32.31 12.43 -5.74
C TYR A 215 33.38 11.86 -6.69
N ALA A 216 32.99 11.48 -7.91
CA ALA A 216 33.92 11.02 -8.94
C ALA A 216 34.94 12.11 -9.31
N ALA A 217 34.48 13.35 -9.47
CA ALA A 217 35.36 14.50 -9.69
C ALA A 217 36.36 14.67 -8.54
N LYS A 218 35.90 14.64 -7.28
CA LYS A 218 36.79 14.75 -6.10
C LYS A 218 37.87 13.67 -6.07
N LEU A 219 37.52 12.42 -6.34
CA LEU A 219 38.49 11.31 -6.38
C LEU A 219 39.54 11.49 -7.48
N TYR A 220 39.12 11.97 -8.65
CA TYR A 220 40.04 12.25 -9.77
C TYR A 220 41.05 13.34 -9.40
N PHE A 221 40.62 14.40 -8.71
CA PHE A 221 41.51 15.49 -8.29
C PHE A 221 42.39 15.13 -7.09
N SER A 222 41.93 14.30 -6.15
CA SER A 222 42.74 13.87 -5.00
C SER A 222 43.79 12.81 -5.36
N GLY A 223 43.58 12.03 -6.43
CA GLY A 223 44.55 11.05 -6.91
C GLY A 223 45.76 11.65 -7.65
N ASN A 224 45.65 12.88 -8.17
CA ASN A 224 46.69 13.53 -8.97
C ASN A 224 47.65 14.42 -8.14
N SER A 225 47.52 14.47 -6.81
CA SER A 225 48.36 15.33 -5.95
C SER A 225 49.54 14.61 -5.28
N THR A 226 49.92 13.41 -5.74
CA THR A 226 51.01 12.60 -5.15
C THR A 226 52.07 12.12 -6.15
N LEU A 227 52.16 12.74 -7.33
CA LEU A 227 53.25 12.57 -8.30
C LEU A 227 53.93 13.91 -8.56
#